data_AF-A0AAE9NV25-F1
#
_entry.id   AF-A0AAE9NV25-F1
#
_cell.length_a   1.000
_cell.length_b   1.000
_cell.length_c   1.000
_cell.angle_alpha   90.00
_cell.angle_beta   90.00
_cell.angle_gamma   90.00
#
_symmetry.space_group_name_H-M   'P 1'
#
loop_
_entity.id
_entity.type
_entity.pdbx_description
1 polymer ?
#
loop_
_entity_poly.entity_id
_entity_poly.type
_entity_poly.pdbx_seq_one_letter_code
_entity_poly.pdbx_strand_id
1 'polypeptide(L)'
;MIDRELIRNNAKTFLIVVAALSGWTIYNYQQKMQFEDYRNEQLNQIRERELALVKQTSVVDVREQQLAMREEALNSQIRQLAEREGLLEQREKAVLLSANSRAPELRINKVRDELSALMSKFSDLGVNLAHLPPCNDADMLKRYFQAEAILHEIGSRAQAAKIYEEYRPFISMNTPTWVNMERCESPKILK
;
A
#
# COMPACT_ATOMS: atom_id res chain seq x y z
N MET A 1 -81.56 -14.43 96.50
CA MET A 1 -81.68 -15.60 95.62
C MET A 1 -81.09 -15.19 94.28
N ILE A 2 -79.95 -15.74 93.86
CA ILE A 2 -79.35 -15.39 92.57
C ILE A 2 -80.01 -16.25 91.50
N ASP A 3 -80.59 -15.63 90.48
CA ASP A 3 -81.37 -16.30 89.44
C ASP A 3 -80.46 -17.16 88.53
N ARG A 4 -80.61 -18.49 88.64
CA ARG A 4 -79.83 -19.48 87.87
C ARG A 4 -80.01 -19.33 86.36
N GLU A 5 -81.16 -18.84 85.91
CA GLU A 5 -81.42 -18.60 84.49
C GLU A 5 -80.62 -17.42 83.92
N LEU A 6 -80.44 -16.36 84.72
CA LEU A 6 -79.63 -15.20 84.34
C LEU A 6 -78.16 -15.59 84.14
N ILE A 7 -77.61 -16.41 85.04
CA ILE A 7 -76.23 -16.92 84.93
C ILE A 7 -76.07 -17.80 83.69
N ARG A 8 -77.04 -18.66 83.38
CA ARG A 8 -76.98 -19.57 82.23
C ARG A 8 -77.06 -18.83 80.90
N ASN A 9 -77.89 -17.80 80.79
CA ASN A 9 -77.98 -16.97 79.59
C ASN A 9 -76.74 -16.10 79.40
N ASN A 10 -76.19 -15.54 80.47
CA ASN A 10 -74.93 -14.79 80.42
C ASN A 10 -73.73 -15.68 80.04
N ALA A 11 -73.70 -16.94 80.49
CA ALA A 11 -72.66 -17.88 80.08
C ALA A 11 -72.75 -18.23 78.58
N LYS A 12 -73.96 -18.39 78.04
CA LYS A 12 -74.17 -18.64 76.61
C LYS A 12 -73.75 -17.46 75.75
N THR A 13 -74.14 -16.24 76.12
CA THR A 13 -73.73 -15.02 75.39
C THR A 13 -72.22 -14.82 75.46
N PHE A 14 -71.59 -15.08 76.61
CA PHE A 14 -70.13 -15.01 76.75
C PHE A 14 -69.42 -15.99 75.81
N LEU A 15 -69.87 -17.25 75.72
CA LEU A 15 -69.30 -18.23 74.81
C LEU A 15 -69.46 -17.82 73.33
N ILE A 16 -70.59 -17.25 72.95
CA ILE A 16 -70.83 -16.76 71.58
C ILE A 16 -69.89 -15.58 71.27
N VAL A 17 -69.72 -14.64 72.20
CA VAL A 17 -68.82 -13.49 72.03
C VAL A 17 -67.37 -13.95 71.91
N VAL A 18 -66.92 -14.89 72.75
CA VAL A 18 -65.57 -15.45 72.67
C VAL A 18 -65.34 -16.18 71.33
N ALA A 19 -66.31 -16.98 70.88
CA ALA A 19 -66.23 -17.65 69.59
C ALA A 19 -66.15 -16.64 68.42
N ALA A 20 -66.99 -15.59 68.44
CA ALA A 20 -66.98 -14.55 67.43
C ALA A 20 -65.66 -13.75 67.40
N LEU A 21 -65.12 -13.38 68.56
CA LEU A 21 -63.83 -12.69 68.66
C LEU A 21 -62.66 -13.58 68.21
N SER A 22 -62.69 -14.87 68.56
CA SER A 22 -61.69 -15.84 68.10
C SER A 22 -61.72 -16.04 66.58
N GLY A 23 -62.92 -16.14 65.99
CA GLY A 23 -63.07 -16.23 64.53
C GLY A 23 -62.60 -14.96 63.82
N TRP A 24 -62.92 -13.79 64.36
CA TRP A 24 -62.49 -12.50 63.80
C TRP A 24 -60.97 -12.31 63.85
N THR A 25 -60.33 -12.69 64.96
CA THR A 25 -58.87 -12.62 65.10
C THR A 25 -58.15 -13.60 64.16
N ILE A 26 -58.65 -14.84 64.02
CA ILE A 26 -58.11 -15.81 63.07
C ILE A 26 -58.25 -15.32 61.62
N TYR A 27 -59.41 -14.76 61.25
CA TYR A 27 -59.64 -14.21 59.92
C TYR A 27 -58.69 -13.05 59.58
N ASN A 28 -58.53 -12.09 60.50
CA ASN A 28 -57.59 -10.97 60.32
C ASN A 28 -56.13 -11.44 60.26
N TYR A 29 -55.78 -12.46 61.04
CA TYR A 29 -54.44 -13.04 61.00
C TYR A 29 -54.15 -13.72 59.65
N GLN A 30 -55.11 -14.49 59.12
CA GLN A 30 -54.99 -15.11 57.80
C GLN A 30 -54.89 -14.09 56.67
N GLN A 31 -55.72 -13.03 56.71
CA GLN A 31 -55.64 -11.90 55.77
C GLN A 31 -54.25 -11.25 55.78
N LYS A 32 -53.69 -11.02 56.97
CA LYS A 32 -52.37 -10.41 57.12
C LYS A 32 -51.25 -11.31 56.56
N MET A 33 -51.31 -12.62 56.83
CA MET A 33 -50.37 -13.59 56.27
C MET A 33 -50.42 -13.60 54.74
N GLN A 34 -51.61 -13.65 54.14
CA GLN A 34 -51.74 -13.63 52.68
C GLN A 34 -51.22 -12.34 52.05
N PHE A 35 -51.41 -11.20 52.71
CA PHE A 35 -50.86 -9.93 52.24
C PHE A 35 -49.33 -9.89 52.34
N GLU A 36 -48.76 -10.40 53.44
CA GLU A 36 -47.31 -10.50 53.62
C GLU A 36 -46.68 -11.45 52.58
N ASP A 37 -47.31 -12.60 52.31
CA ASP A 37 -46.88 -13.53 51.26
C ASP A 37 -46.94 -12.89 49.87
N TYR A 38 -48.05 -12.24 49.52
CA TYR A 38 -48.19 -11.51 48.27
C TYR A 38 -47.13 -10.41 48.11
N ARG A 39 -46.86 -9.66 49.18
CA ARG A 39 -45.84 -8.61 49.17
C ARG A 39 -44.44 -9.19 48.98
N ASN A 40 -44.12 -10.28 49.66
CA ASN A 40 -42.83 -10.96 49.54
C ASN A 40 -42.63 -11.53 48.13
N GLU A 41 -43.66 -12.10 47.53
CA GLU A 41 -43.64 -12.61 46.16
C GLU A 41 -43.36 -11.49 45.15
N GLN A 42 -44.03 -10.34 45.28
CA GLN A 42 -43.77 -9.17 44.44
C GLN A 42 -42.33 -8.65 44.61
N LEU A 43 -41.82 -8.60 45.84
CA LEU A 43 -40.44 -8.23 46.11
C LEU A 43 -39.43 -9.19 45.48
N ASN A 44 -39.71 -10.49 45.52
CA ASN A 44 -38.87 -11.50 44.88
C ASN A 44 -38.87 -11.32 43.36
N GLN A 45 -40.02 -11.11 42.74
CA GLN A 45 -40.12 -10.86 41.30
C GLN A 45 -39.36 -9.59 40.86
N ILE A 46 -39.42 -8.52 41.66
CA ILE A 46 -38.66 -7.29 41.40
C ILE A 46 -37.16 -7.58 41.50
N ARG A 47 -36.72 -8.28 42.57
CA ARG A 47 -35.31 -8.64 42.77
C ARG A 47 -34.78 -9.53 41.65
N GLU A 48 -35.57 -10.48 41.15
CA GLU A 48 -35.20 -11.33 40.02
C GLU A 48 -35.03 -10.53 38.73
N ARG A 49 -35.93 -9.58 38.46
CA ARG A 49 -35.83 -8.68 37.30
C ARG A 49 -34.61 -7.77 37.40
N GLU A 50 -34.35 -7.19 38.56
CA GLU A 50 -33.14 -6.39 38.81
C GLU A 50 -31.87 -7.21 38.58
N LEU A 51 -31.84 -8.45 39.09
CA LEU A 51 -30.68 -9.33 38.93
C LEU A 51 -30.49 -9.78 37.46
N ALA A 52 -31.58 -9.98 36.71
CA ALA A 52 -31.52 -10.25 35.28
C ALA A 52 -31.00 -9.03 34.48
N LEU A 53 -31.47 -7.82 34.82
CA LEU A 53 -31.00 -6.58 34.22
C LEU A 53 -29.50 -6.36 34.49
N VAL A 54 -29.05 -6.53 35.73
CA VAL A 54 -27.63 -6.39 36.10
C VAL A 54 -26.75 -7.39 35.33
N LYS A 55 -27.21 -8.63 35.16
CA LYS A 55 -26.50 -9.61 34.34
C LYS A 55 -26.43 -9.15 32.89
N GLN A 56 -27.54 -8.68 32.33
CA GLN A 56 -27.58 -8.21 30.95
C GLN A 56 -26.67 -7.00 30.72
N THR A 57 -26.69 -6.00 31.62
CA THR A 57 -25.82 -4.83 31.51
C THR A 57 -24.36 -5.22 31.60
N SER A 58 -23.98 -6.12 32.52
CA SER A 58 -22.59 -6.59 32.63
C SER A 58 -22.08 -7.28 31.36
N VAL A 59 -22.94 -8.03 30.65
CA VAL A 59 -22.58 -8.68 29.39
C VAL A 59 -22.43 -7.66 28.27
N VAL A 60 -23.28 -6.62 28.24
CA VAL A 60 -23.18 -5.53 27.27
C VAL A 60 -21.90 -4.73 27.51
N ASP A 61 -21.59 -4.35 28.74
CA ASP A 61 -20.38 -3.60 29.09
C ASP A 61 -19.11 -4.33 28.65
N VAL A 62 -19.04 -5.65 28.89
CA VAL A 62 -17.89 -6.47 28.45
C VAL A 62 -17.80 -6.51 26.92
N ARG A 63 -18.92 -6.58 26.20
CA ARG A 63 -18.92 -6.55 24.73
C ARG A 63 -18.49 -5.19 24.20
N GLU A 64 -18.97 -4.11 24.79
CA GLU A 64 -18.58 -2.75 24.40
C GLU A 64 -17.08 -2.52 24.62
N GLN A 65 -16.52 -2.96 25.76
CA GLN A 65 -15.08 -2.91 26.00
C GLN A 65 -14.29 -3.73 24.98
N GLN A 66 -14.75 -4.94 24.63
CA GLN A 66 -14.09 -5.76 23.62
C GLN A 66 -14.15 -5.13 22.23
N LEU A 67 -15.26 -4.49 21.87
CA LEU A 67 -15.39 -3.77 20.60
C LEU A 67 -14.47 -2.54 20.56
N ALA A 68 -14.43 -1.76 21.63
CA ALA A 68 -13.54 -0.60 21.74
C ALA A 68 -12.07 -1.00 21.58
N MET A 69 -11.61 -2.07 22.25
CA MET A 69 -10.25 -2.57 22.09
C MET A 69 -9.95 -3.06 20.66
N ARG A 70 -10.93 -3.71 20.00
CA ARG A 70 -10.76 -4.14 18.60
C ARG A 70 -10.70 -2.96 17.65
N GLU A 71 -11.53 -1.94 17.87
CA GLU A 71 -11.53 -0.72 17.07
C GLU A 71 -10.20 0.03 17.20
N GLU A 72 -9.66 0.14 18.41
CA GLU A 72 -8.36 0.76 18.65
C GLU A 72 -7.22 -0.03 17.98
N ALA A 73 -7.25 -1.36 18.08
CA ALA A 73 -6.32 -2.23 17.39
C ALA A 73 -6.38 -2.06 15.86
N LEU A 74 -7.58 -2.02 15.27
CA LEU A 74 -7.76 -1.79 13.84
C LEU A 74 -7.27 -0.39 13.42
N ASN A 75 -7.59 0.65 14.19
CA ASN A 75 -7.13 2.01 13.92
C ASN A 75 -5.59 2.10 13.98
N SER A 76 -4.95 1.40 14.91
CA SER A 76 -3.49 1.32 14.95
C SER A 76 -2.90 0.65 13.71
N GLN A 77 -3.53 -0.44 13.22
CA GLN A 77 -3.10 -1.12 11.99
C GLN A 77 -3.28 -0.23 10.77
N ILE A 78 -4.40 0.49 10.66
CA ILE A 78 -4.65 1.43 9.56
C ILE A 78 -3.58 2.52 9.54
N ARG A 79 -3.21 3.09 10.70
CA ARG A 79 -2.13 4.08 10.78
C ARG A 79 -0.78 3.51 10.34
N GLN A 80 -0.44 2.30 10.76
CA GLN A 80 0.79 1.64 10.34
C GLN A 80 0.82 1.36 8.83
N LEU A 81 -0.32 0.97 8.24
CA LEU A 81 -0.43 0.76 6.81
C LEU A 81 -0.28 2.07 6.04
N ALA A 82 -0.93 3.15 6.49
CA ALA A 82 -0.80 4.47 5.88
C ALA A 82 0.65 5.00 5.92
N GLU A 83 1.37 4.78 7.03
CA GLU A 83 2.79 5.14 7.14
C GLU A 83 3.66 4.33 6.17
N ARG A 84 3.40 3.02 6.05
CA ARG A 84 4.10 2.14 5.10
C ARG A 84 3.84 2.54 3.66
N GLU A 85 2.60 2.87 3.30
CA GLU A 85 2.26 3.36 1.97
C GLU A 85 3.00 4.67 1.65
N GLY A 86 3.05 5.61 2.58
CA GLY A 86 3.83 6.84 2.41
C GLY A 86 5.33 6.59 2.18
N LEU A 87 5.92 5.64 2.92
CA LEU A 87 7.31 5.23 2.72
C LEU A 87 7.54 4.56 1.36
N LEU A 88 6.60 3.75 0.89
CA LEU A 88 6.68 3.11 -0.42
C LEU A 88 6.61 4.14 -1.54
N GLU A 89 5.71 5.13 -1.44
CA GLU A 89 5.58 6.20 -2.43
C GLU A 89 6.88 7.04 -2.51
N GLN A 90 7.52 7.33 -1.37
CA GLN A 90 8.82 8.00 -1.35
C GLN A 90 9.92 7.17 -2.02
N ARG A 91 9.96 5.86 -1.76
CA ARG A 91 10.91 4.95 -2.40
C ARG A 91 10.68 4.86 -3.91
N GLU A 92 9.43 4.79 -4.35
CA GLU A 92 9.09 4.78 -5.78
C GLU A 92 9.59 6.05 -6.48
N LYS A 93 9.35 7.22 -5.88
CA LYS A 93 9.88 8.50 -6.39
C LYS A 93 11.41 8.49 -6.47
N ALA A 94 12.09 7.99 -5.44
CA ALA A 94 13.55 7.89 -5.43
C ALA A 94 14.08 6.93 -6.52
N VAL A 95 13.41 5.79 -6.73
CA VAL A 95 13.77 4.84 -7.78
C VAL A 95 13.57 5.46 -9.15
N LEU A 96 12.45 6.15 -9.41
CA LEU A 96 12.20 6.84 -10.67
C LEU A 96 13.26 7.90 -10.96
N LEU A 97 13.63 8.71 -9.97
CA LEU A 97 14.71 9.71 -10.11
C LEU A 97 16.06 9.05 -10.41
N SER A 98 16.36 7.92 -9.76
CA SER A 98 17.59 7.15 -10.02
C SER A 98 17.60 6.50 -11.41
N ALA A 99 16.45 6.01 -11.89
CA ALA A 99 16.32 5.41 -13.21
C ALA A 99 16.46 6.48 -14.31
N ASN A 100 15.82 7.64 -14.11
CA ASN A 100 15.89 8.78 -15.02
C ASN A 100 17.30 9.37 -15.11
N SER A 101 18.07 9.35 -14.02
CA SER A 101 19.48 9.80 -14.03
C SER A 101 20.42 8.80 -14.70
N ARG A 102 20.14 7.48 -14.65
CA ARG A 102 20.94 6.44 -15.33
C ARG A 102 20.62 6.27 -16.82
N ALA A 103 19.41 6.61 -17.25
CA ALA A 103 19.00 6.55 -18.66
C ALA A 103 19.93 7.29 -19.65
N PRO A 104 20.41 8.52 -19.38
CA PRO A 104 21.36 9.20 -20.26
C PRO A 104 22.73 8.51 -20.29
N GLU A 105 23.24 8.01 -19.16
CA GLU A 105 24.53 7.31 -19.12
C GLU A 105 24.51 6.01 -19.93
N LEU A 106 23.43 5.21 -19.79
CA LEU A 106 23.22 3.99 -20.58
C LEU A 106 23.18 4.29 -22.09
N ARG A 107 22.53 5.38 -22.49
CA ARG A 107 22.48 5.81 -23.90
C ARG A 107 23.86 6.20 -24.41
N ILE A 108 24.63 6.97 -23.63
CA ILE A 108 25.98 7.39 -24.02
C ILE A 108 26.91 6.17 -24.13
N ASN A 109 26.86 5.23 -23.19
CA ASN A 109 27.68 4.03 -23.23
C ASN A 109 27.39 3.16 -24.47
N LYS A 110 26.11 3.01 -24.83
CA LYS A 110 25.76 2.33 -26.09
C LYS A 110 26.37 3.01 -27.31
N VAL A 111 26.36 4.36 -27.36
CA VAL A 111 27.00 5.09 -28.46
C VAL A 111 28.52 4.88 -28.44
N ARG A 112 29.16 4.80 -27.26
CA ARG A 112 30.60 4.49 -27.17
C ARG A 112 30.93 3.12 -27.74
N ASP A 113 30.11 2.11 -27.47
CA ASP A 113 30.29 0.76 -28.03
C ASP A 113 30.15 0.77 -29.57
N GLU A 114 29.15 1.49 -30.08
CA GLU A 114 28.94 1.65 -31.54
C GLU A 114 30.12 2.38 -32.20
N LEU A 115 30.64 3.43 -31.58
CA LEU A 115 31.80 4.17 -32.06
C LEU A 115 33.06 3.30 -32.06
N SER A 116 33.28 2.52 -31.00
CA SER A 116 34.40 1.57 -30.91
C SER A 116 34.34 0.52 -32.03
N ALA A 117 33.15 0.00 -32.34
CA ALA A 117 32.95 -0.92 -33.46
C ALA A 117 33.24 -0.25 -34.81
N LEU A 118 32.83 1.00 -35.02
CA LEU A 118 33.12 1.75 -36.24
C LEU A 118 34.63 2.06 -36.39
N MET A 119 35.31 2.43 -35.31
CA MET A 119 36.76 2.64 -35.31
C MET A 119 37.53 1.34 -35.61
N SER A 120 37.04 0.21 -35.12
CA SER A 120 37.60 -1.11 -35.44
C SER A 120 37.44 -1.41 -36.93
N LYS A 121 36.23 -1.23 -37.48
CA LYS A 121 35.97 -1.39 -38.92
C LYS A 121 36.83 -0.46 -39.79
N PHE A 122 37.04 0.79 -39.36
CA PHE A 122 37.92 1.72 -40.05
C PHE A 122 39.35 1.18 -40.09
N SER A 123 39.84 0.69 -38.96
CA SER A 123 41.20 0.13 -38.84
C SER A 123 41.37 -1.14 -39.69
N ASP A 124 40.34 -1.99 -39.77
CA ASP A 124 40.33 -3.22 -40.57
C ASP A 124 40.45 -2.95 -42.09
N LEU A 125 40.02 -1.77 -42.56
CA LEU A 125 40.17 -1.39 -43.96
C LEU A 125 41.62 -1.14 -44.35
N GLY A 126 42.48 -0.77 -43.39
CA GLY A 126 43.93 -0.63 -43.58
C GLY A 126 44.34 0.45 -44.59
N VAL A 127 43.48 1.45 -44.82
CA VAL A 127 43.71 2.51 -45.81
C VAL A 127 44.15 3.81 -45.17
N ASN A 128 45.04 4.53 -45.84
CA ASN A 128 45.48 5.86 -45.40
C ASN A 128 44.68 6.94 -46.13
N LEU A 129 43.81 7.65 -45.42
CA LEU A 129 43.00 8.73 -46.00
C LEU A 129 43.81 9.99 -46.35
N ALA A 130 45.06 10.12 -45.91
CA ALA A 130 45.89 11.26 -46.28
C ALA A 130 46.38 11.23 -47.74
N HIS A 131 46.31 10.06 -48.40
CA HIS A 131 46.82 9.87 -49.76
C HIS A 131 45.76 9.20 -50.63
N LEU A 132 45.39 9.85 -51.72
CA LEU A 132 44.47 9.26 -52.68
C LEU A 132 45.13 8.05 -53.37
N PRO A 133 44.52 6.87 -53.36
CA PRO A 133 45.05 5.71 -54.07
C PRO A 133 44.98 5.91 -55.60
N PRO A 134 45.84 5.20 -56.36
CA PRO A 134 45.88 5.35 -57.80
C PRO A 134 44.59 4.84 -58.47
N CYS A 135 44.15 5.53 -59.52
CA CYS A 135 42.88 5.27 -60.23
C CYS A 135 42.75 3.89 -60.89
N ASN A 136 43.85 3.15 -61.01
CA ASN A 136 43.91 1.83 -61.61
C ASN A 136 43.61 0.69 -60.61
N ASP A 137 43.59 0.96 -59.30
CA ASP A 137 43.28 -0.03 -58.26
C ASP A 137 41.87 0.20 -57.71
N ALA A 138 40.89 -0.44 -58.35
CA ALA A 138 39.48 -0.31 -58.01
C ALA A 138 39.15 -0.82 -56.60
N ASP A 139 39.85 -1.86 -56.12
CA ASP A 139 39.63 -2.41 -54.78
C ASP A 139 40.15 -1.46 -53.70
N MET A 140 41.32 -0.87 -53.92
CA MET A 140 41.89 0.12 -53.00
C MET A 140 41.08 1.42 -52.96
N LEU A 141 40.58 1.89 -54.12
CA LEU A 141 39.63 3.01 -54.20
C LEU A 141 38.34 2.75 -53.43
N LYS A 142 37.78 1.55 -53.56
CA LYS A 142 36.58 1.16 -52.83
C LYS A 142 36.81 1.20 -51.32
N ARG A 143 37.93 0.64 -50.82
CA ARG A 143 38.28 0.66 -49.39
C ARG A 143 38.52 2.09 -48.89
N TYR A 144 39.15 2.94 -49.70
CA TYR A 144 39.37 4.36 -49.39
C TYR A 144 38.05 5.09 -49.14
N PHE A 145 37.10 5.03 -50.08
CA PHE A 145 35.80 5.71 -49.91
C PHE A 145 34.95 5.10 -48.80
N GLN A 146 35.07 3.79 -48.55
CA GLN A 146 34.44 3.15 -47.40
C GLN A 146 35.00 3.68 -46.08
N ALA A 147 36.32 3.84 -45.97
CA ALA A 147 36.95 4.38 -44.77
C ALA A 147 36.58 5.85 -44.55
N GLU A 148 36.51 6.65 -45.62
CA GLU A 148 36.05 8.05 -45.56
C GLU A 148 34.60 8.13 -45.03
N ALA A 149 33.70 7.29 -45.55
CA ALA A 149 32.32 7.23 -45.10
C ALA A 149 32.20 6.83 -43.61
N ILE A 150 32.98 5.82 -43.17
CA ILE A 150 33.00 5.39 -41.77
C ILE A 150 33.55 6.50 -40.86
N LEU A 151 34.61 7.20 -41.28
CA LEU A 151 35.19 8.30 -40.50
C LEU A 151 34.18 9.44 -40.30
N HIS A 152 33.42 9.79 -41.35
CA HIS A 152 32.35 10.77 -41.26
C HIS A 152 31.20 10.29 -40.35
N GLU A 153 30.84 9.01 -40.43
CA GLU A 153 29.84 8.39 -39.55
C GLU A 153 30.26 8.47 -38.07
N ILE A 154 31.52 8.17 -37.75
CA ILE A 154 32.09 8.31 -36.39
C ILE A 154 31.93 9.75 -35.89
N GLY A 155 32.32 10.74 -36.70
CA GLY A 155 32.22 12.16 -36.34
C GLY A 155 30.79 12.61 -36.08
N SER A 156 29.87 12.29 -36.99
CA SER A 156 28.45 12.66 -36.86
C SER A 156 27.78 12.01 -35.64
N ARG A 157 28.05 10.71 -35.37
CA ARG A 157 27.49 10.00 -34.21
C ARG A 157 28.06 10.55 -32.90
N ALA A 158 29.36 10.83 -32.83
CA ALA A 158 29.99 11.42 -31.66
C ALA A 158 29.46 12.84 -31.37
N GLN A 159 29.21 13.63 -32.42
CA GLN A 159 28.62 14.96 -32.29
C GLN A 159 27.15 14.91 -31.84
N ALA A 160 26.34 14.00 -32.40
CA ALA A 160 24.95 13.81 -31.99
C ALA A 160 24.81 13.40 -30.52
N ALA A 161 25.77 12.61 -30.01
CA ALA A 161 25.84 12.19 -28.62
C ALA A 161 26.60 13.17 -27.70
N LYS A 162 27.07 14.32 -28.21
CA LYS A 162 27.85 15.34 -27.46
C LYS A 162 29.14 14.82 -26.81
N ILE A 163 29.72 13.76 -27.39
CA ILE A 163 31.00 13.15 -26.95
C ILE A 163 32.11 13.35 -27.99
N TYR A 164 31.93 14.30 -28.91
CA TYR A 164 32.88 14.57 -30.00
C TYR A 164 34.31 14.80 -29.51
N GLU A 165 34.52 15.57 -28.44
CA GLU A 165 35.86 15.87 -27.92
C GLU A 165 36.62 14.61 -27.45
N GLU A 166 35.93 13.56 -26.98
CA GLU A 166 36.57 12.29 -26.62
C GLU A 166 37.17 11.58 -27.85
N TYR A 167 36.50 11.69 -29.00
CA TYR A 167 36.87 11.00 -30.25
C TYR A 167 37.59 11.90 -31.25
N ARG A 168 37.68 13.20 -30.95
CA ARG A 168 38.33 14.20 -31.79
C ARG A 168 39.75 13.81 -32.19
N PRO A 169 40.62 13.28 -31.30
CA PRO A 169 41.98 12.88 -31.69
C PRO A 169 41.99 11.85 -32.82
N PHE A 170 41.14 10.82 -32.71
CA PHE A 170 41.01 9.79 -33.74
C PHE A 170 40.52 10.38 -35.05
N ILE A 171 39.49 11.23 -35.00
CA ILE A 171 38.94 11.85 -36.20
C ILE A 171 40.00 12.75 -36.86
N SER A 172 40.61 13.66 -36.12
CA SER A 172 41.59 14.60 -36.66
C SER A 172 42.84 13.92 -37.24
N MET A 173 43.26 12.80 -36.67
CA MET A 173 44.43 12.05 -37.14
C MET A 173 44.16 11.32 -38.46
N ASN A 174 42.90 10.96 -38.71
CA ASN A 174 42.49 10.20 -39.89
C ASN A 174 41.79 11.06 -40.96
N THR A 175 41.47 12.32 -40.68
CA THR A 175 40.92 13.24 -41.67
C THR A 175 42.01 13.69 -42.66
N PRO A 176 41.77 13.62 -43.98
CA PRO A 176 42.73 14.11 -44.98
C PRO A 176 43.00 15.61 -44.81
N THR A 177 44.28 15.99 -44.68
CA THR A 177 44.70 17.41 -44.63
C THR A 177 44.90 18.04 -46.02
N TRP A 178 45.08 17.23 -47.06
CA TRP A 178 45.37 17.72 -48.42
C TRP A 178 44.52 16.96 -49.45
N VAL A 179 43.59 17.65 -50.10
CA VAL A 179 42.84 17.11 -51.25
C VAL A 179 43.64 17.42 -52.51
N ASN A 180 44.66 16.61 -52.83
CA ASN A 180 45.19 16.61 -54.20
C ASN A 180 44.16 15.89 -55.08
N MET A 181 43.27 16.70 -55.66
CA MET A 181 42.11 16.26 -56.42
C MET A 181 42.52 15.86 -57.84
N GLU A 182 43.36 14.83 -58.00
CA GLU A 182 43.41 14.08 -59.25
C GLU A 182 42.15 13.21 -59.31
N ARG A 183 41.06 13.82 -59.77
CA ARG A 183 39.77 13.14 -59.94
C ARG A 183 39.97 12.08 -61.02
N CYS A 184 39.77 10.80 -60.69
CA CYS A 184 39.85 9.73 -61.68
C CYS A 184 38.90 10.02 -62.84
N GLU A 185 39.43 10.39 -64.01
CA GLU A 185 38.62 10.61 -65.21
C GLU A 185 38.03 9.28 -65.66
N SER A 186 36.72 9.25 -65.88
CA SER A 186 36.06 8.11 -66.52
C SER A 186 36.71 7.85 -67.88
N PRO A 187 36.97 6.58 -68.26
CA PRO A 187 37.59 6.29 -69.55
C PRO A 187 36.76 6.90 -70.67
N LYS A 188 37.40 7.69 -71.54
CA LYS A 188 36.76 8.18 -72.77
C LYS A 188 36.33 6.97 -73.59
N ILE A 189 35.02 6.74 -73.65
CA ILE A 189 34.43 5.80 -74.59
C ILE A 189 34.69 6.38 -75.98
N LEU A 190 35.72 5.88 -76.65
CA LEU A 190 35.94 6.11 -78.08
C LEU A 190 34.74 5.49 -78.81
N LYS A 191 33.91 6.35 -79.41
CA LYS A 191 32.87 5.95 -80.35
C LYS A 191 33.48 5.38 -81.62
#